data_AF-A0A0H4KLQ3-F1
#
_entry.id   AF-A0A0H4KLQ3-F1
#
_cell.length_a   1.000
_cell.length_b   1.000
_cell.length_c   1.000
_cell.angle_alpha   90.00
_cell.angle_beta   90.00
_cell.angle_gamma   90.00
#
_symmetry.space_group_name_H-M   'P 1'
#
loop_
_entity.id
_entity.type
_entity.pdbx_description
1 polymer ?
#
loop_
_entity_poly.entity_id
_entity_poly.type
_entity_poly.pdbx_seq_one_letter_code
_entity_poly.pdbx_strand_id
1 'polypeptide(L)'
;MPRRKSSVTTVGTPIPVWTDTSTFAINGTIVVENNGTIGVSATASLEVKGTAVTDFTGGPGEAQSITLNNIESIAIAGAGGTGTASVKVAFSLNYKF
;
A
#
# COMPACT_ATOMS: atom_id res chain seq x y z
N MET A 1 -0.76 17.79 -2.32
CA MET A 1 -0.35 16.37 -2.39
C MET A 1 -1.46 15.59 -3.09
N PRO A 2 -1.18 14.82 -4.16
CA PRO A 2 -2.20 14.01 -4.83
C PRO A 2 -2.67 12.89 -3.91
N ARG A 3 -3.99 12.76 -3.70
CA ARG A 3 -4.61 11.64 -2.98
C ARG A 3 -5.34 10.77 -4.00
N ARG A 4 -4.77 9.65 -4.41
CA ARG A 4 -5.45 8.68 -5.28
C ARG A 4 -6.28 7.75 -4.39
N LYS A 5 -7.61 7.85 -4.47
CA LYS A 5 -8.54 6.99 -3.73
C LYS A 5 -8.73 5.71 -4.54
N SER A 6 -7.94 4.67 -4.26
CA SER A 6 -8.08 3.36 -4.90
C SER A 6 -8.98 2.46 -4.05
N SER A 7 -10.16 2.09 -4.53
CA SER A 7 -10.97 1.06 -3.85
C SER A 7 -10.28 -0.30 -4.01
N VAL A 8 -9.81 -0.91 -2.92
CA VAL A 8 -9.21 -2.25 -2.95
C VAL A 8 -10.29 -3.27 -2.65
N THR A 9 -10.74 -4.01 -3.66
CA THR A 9 -11.86 -4.96 -3.50
C THR A 9 -11.42 -6.41 -3.27
N THR A 10 -10.14 -6.77 -3.43
CA THR A 10 -9.80 -8.19 -3.59
C THR A 10 -8.68 -8.67 -2.67
N VAL A 11 -9.03 -9.67 -1.88
CA VAL A 11 -8.11 -10.67 -1.36
C VAL A 11 -7.35 -11.26 -2.55
N GLY A 12 -6.02 -11.33 -2.46
CA GLY A 12 -5.17 -12.17 -3.33
C GLY A 12 -4.59 -11.54 -4.59
N THR A 13 -5.17 -10.48 -5.18
CA THR A 13 -4.58 -9.79 -6.33
C THR A 13 -4.11 -8.38 -5.95
N PRO A 14 -2.80 -8.08 -6.01
CA PRO A 14 -2.26 -6.76 -5.75
C PRO A 14 -2.77 -5.73 -6.77
N ILE A 15 -3.22 -4.59 -6.27
CA ILE A 15 -3.70 -3.47 -7.08
C ILE A 15 -2.57 -2.46 -7.22
N PRO A 16 -2.05 -2.23 -8.45
CA PRO A 16 -0.99 -1.25 -8.68
C PRO A 16 -1.46 0.17 -8.35
N VAL A 17 -0.71 0.85 -7.48
CA VAL A 17 -0.95 2.24 -7.08
C VAL A 17 -0.06 3.18 -7.88
N TRP A 18 1.22 2.82 -8.01
CA TRP A 18 2.26 3.58 -8.66
C TRP A 18 3.37 2.67 -9.18
N THR A 19 3.98 3.05 -10.31
CA THR A 19 5.09 2.33 -10.95
C THR A 19 6.06 3.35 -11.52
N ASP A 20 7.36 3.07 -11.40
CA ASP A 20 8.42 3.79 -12.09
C ASP A 20 9.27 2.81 -12.90
N THR A 21 9.77 3.29 -14.03
CA THR A 21 10.62 2.52 -14.95
C THR A 21 11.99 3.18 -15.13
N SER A 22 12.33 4.15 -14.29
CA SER A 22 13.64 4.79 -14.32
C SER A 22 14.71 3.91 -13.66
N THR A 23 15.98 4.25 -13.84
CA THR A 23 17.11 3.58 -13.20
C THR A 23 17.52 4.23 -11.88
N PHE A 24 16.78 5.25 -11.43
CA PHE A 24 17.13 6.01 -10.23
C PHE A 24 16.70 5.29 -8.96
N ALA A 25 17.53 5.40 -7.91
CA ALA A 25 17.16 4.94 -6.58
C ALA A 25 16.14 5.91 -5.95
N ILE A 26 14.89 5.48 -5.87
CA ILE A 26 13.82 6.25 -5.26
C ILE A 26 13.57 5.73 -3.84
N ASN A 27 13.60 6.63 -2.85
CA ASN A 27 13.23 6.31 -1.48
C ASN A 27 11.97 7.09 -1.12
N GLY A 28 11.20 6.65 -0.13
CA GLY A 28 9.98 7.36 0.20
C GLY A 28 9.25 6.85 1.40
N THR A 29 8.24 7.60 1.81
CA THR A 29 7.30 7.20 2.86
C THR A 29 5.94 6.96 2.25
N ILE A 30 5.38 5.79 2.55
CA ILE A 30 4.06 5.36 2.10
C ILE A 30 3.16 5.30 3.33
N VAL A 31 1.99 5.93 3.23
CA VAL A 31 0.91 5.89 4.23
C VAL A 31 -0.25 5.12 3.62
N VAL A 32 -0.75 4.15 4.36
CA VAL A 32 -1.89 3.32 3.97
C VAL A 32 -2.90 3.39 5.10
N GLU A 33 -4.13 3.77 4.76
CA GLU A 33 -5.26 3.88 5.66
C GLU A 33 -6.30 2.84 5.24
N ASN A 34 -6.53 1.84 6.07
CA ASN A 34 -7.53 0.82 5.86
C ASN A 34 -8.81 1.21 6.60
N ASN A 35 -9.78 1.80 5.88
CA ASN A 35 -11.11 2.14 6.43
C ASN A 35 -12.07 0.94 6.46
N GLY A 36 -11.55 -0.28 6.61
CA GLY A 36 -12.35 -1.47 6.83
C GLY A 36 -12.98 -1.48 8.23
N THR A 37 -14.02 -2.29 8.39
CA THR A 37 -14.67 -2.53 9.68
C THR A 37 -13.85 -3.52 10.50
N ILE A 38 -13.49 -3.12 11.73
CA ILE A 38 -12.75 -3.95 12.69
C ILE A 38 -13.46 -5.30 12.90
N GLY A 39 -12.70 -6.39 12.79
CA GLY A 39 -13.20 -7.77 12.96
C GLY A 39 -13.96 -8.35 11.76
N VAL A 40 -14.12 -7.60 10.67
CA VAL A 40 -14.90 -8.03 9.48
C VAL A 40 -14.08 -7.92 8.19
N SER A 41 -13.50 -6.75 7.95
CA SER A 41 -12.80 -6.44 6.70
C SER A 41 -11.42 -7.12 6.62
N ALA A 42 -10.94 -7.30 5.40
CA ALA A 42 -9.57 -7.76 5.13
C ALA A 42 -8.51 -6.77 5.68
N THR A 43 -7.34 -7.31 6.01
CA THR A 43 -6.14 -6.49 6.24
C THR A 43 -5.58 -5.99 4.90
N ALA A 44 -4.90 -4.85 4.92
CA ALA A 44 -4.17 -4.34 3.77
C ALA A 44 -2.70 -4.75 3.87
N SER A 45 -2.17 -5.40 2.84
CA SER A 45 -0.75 -5.68 2.67
C SER A 45 -0.14 -4.77 1.60
N LEU A 46 1.08 -4.31 1.85
CA LEU A 46 1.85 -3.47 0.94
C LEU A 46 2.82 -4.34 0.14
N GLU A 47 2.85 -4.13 -1.17
CA GLU A 47 3.87 -4.69 -2.04
C GLU A 47 4.70 -3.58 -2.66
N VAL A 48 6.01 -3.78 -2.64
CA VAL A 48 6.99 -2.94 -3.31
C VAL A 48 7.87 -3.82 -4.17
N LYS A 49 8.08 -3.45 -5.44
CA LYS A 49 8.83 -4.27 -6.41
C LYS A 49 8.23 -5.67 -6.62
N GLY A 50 6.90 -5.78 -6.51
CA GLY A 50 6.20 -7.06 -6.56
C GLY A 50 6.53 -8.01 -5.39
N THR A 51 7.17 -7.49 -4.34
CA THR A 51 7.50 -8.25 -3.12
C THR A 51 6.70 -7.69 -1.96
N ALA A 52 6.08 -8.57 -1.17
CA ALA A 52 5.38 -8.18 0.04
C ALA A 52 6.33 -7.57 1.07
N VAL A 53 5.95 -6.43 1.63
CA VAL A 53 6.67 -5.78 2.72
C VAL A 53 6.21 -6.41 4.03
N THR A 54 7.03 -7.32 4.58
CA THR A 54 6.68 -8.15 5.75
C THR A 54 6.37 -7.34 7.00
N ASP A 55 6.99 -6.18 7.13
CA ASP A 55 6.87 -5.33 8.32
C ASP A 55 5.68 -4.36 8.21
N PHE A 56 4.81 -4.56 7.21
CA PHE A 56 3.62 -3.75 6.99
C PHE A 56 2.35 -4.62 7.04
N THR A 57 1.43 -4.31 7.95
CA THR A 57 0.10 -4.94 7.99
C THR A 57 -0.92 -3.91 8.48
N GLY A 58 -1.68 -3.32 7.56
CA GLY A 58 -2.72 -2.36 7.89
C GLY A 58 -4.02 -3.06 8.26
N GLY A 59 -4.28 -3.26 9.56
CA GLY A 59 -5.53 -3.82 10.05
C GLY A 59 -6.74 -2.95 9.69
N PRO A 60 -7.97 -3.50 9.68
CA PRO A 60 -9.17 -2.69 9.49
C PRO A 60 -9.27 -1.59 10.55
N GLY A 61 -9.60 -0.36 10.14
CA GLY A 61 -9.66 0.81 11.01
C GLY A 61 -8.31 1.46 11.30
N GLU A 62 -7.21 0.91 10.78
CA GLU A 62 -5.86 1.41 11.05
C GLU A 62 -5.32 2.30 9.92
N ALA A 63 -4.45 3.23 10.30
CA ALA A 63 -3.58 3.94 9.39
C ALA A 63 -2.13 3.68 9.81
N GLN A 64 -1.33 3.18 8.87
CA GLN A 64 0.08 2.89 9.10
C GLN A 64 0.93 3.58 8.04
N SER A 65 2.16 3.89 8.40
CA SER A 65 3.14 4.50 7.50
C SER A 65 4.46 3.76 7.57
N ILE A 66 5.13 3.61 6.44
CA ILE A 66 6.43 2.96 6.36
C ILE A 66 7.35 3.73 5.42
N THR A 67 8.60 3.89 5.83
CA THR A 67 9.66 4.47 4.99
C THR A 67 10.48 3.34 4.39
N LEU A 68 10.58 3.34 3.07
CA LEU A 68 11.28 2.31 2.31
C LEU A 68 12.32 2.95 1.39
N ASN A 69 13.36 2.19 1.11
CA ASN A 69 14.37 2.54 0.11
C ASN A 69 14.17 1.69 -1.14
N ASN A 70 14.73 2.15 -2.26
CA ASN A 70 14.70 1.43 -3.54
C ASN A 70 13.29 1.03 -3.99
N ILE A 71 12.35 1.99 -3.99
CA ILE A 71 10.96 1.81 -4.41
C ILE A 71 10.87 1.98 -5.94
N GLU A 72 10.43 0.94 -6.66
CA GLU A 72 10.16 1.02 -8.13
C GLU A 72 8.68 0.80 -8.44
N SER A 73 7.92 0.22 -7.52
CA SER A 73 6.48 0.07 -7.63
C SER A 73 5.84 0.04 -6.25
N ILE A 74 4.56 0.40 -6.20
CA ILE A 74 3.72 0.33 -5.01
C ILE A 74 2.42 -0.35 -5.42
N ALA A 75 2.06 -1.44 -4.75
CA ALA A 75 0.77 -2.09 -4.89
C ALA A 75 0.18 -2.41 -3.51
N ILE A 76 -1.16 -2.50 -3.45
CA ILE A 76 -1.87 -2.94 -2.25
C ILE A 76 -2.63 -4.21 -2.56
N ALA A 77 -2.48 -5.22 -1.71
CA ALA A 77 -3.31 -6.41 -1.74
C ALA A 77 -4.16 -6.50 -0.47
N GLY A 78 -5.31 -7.16 -0.56
CA GLY A 78 -6.05 -7.61 0.62
C GLY A 78 -5.47 -8.93 1.13
N ALA A 79 -5.25 -9.04 2.44
CA ALA A 79 -4.84 -10.27 3.11
C ALA A 79 -5.83 -10.63 4.24
N GLY A 80 -6.32 -11.87 4.25
CA GLY A 80 -7.26 -12.37 5.25
C GLY A 80 -8.64 -11.69 5.23
N GLY A 81 -9.52 -12.07 6.17
CA GLY A 81 -10.89 -11.54 6.30
C GLY A 81 -11.86 -12.09 5.24
N THR A 82 -13.17 -11.91 5.48
CA THR A 82 -14.24 -12.28 4.54
C THR A 82 -14.97 -11.07 3.95
N GLY A 83 -14.69 -9.87 4.45
CA GLY A 83 -15.28 -8.61 4.00
C GLY A 83 -14.37 -7.74 3.12
N THR A 84 -14.98 -6.79 2.41
CA THR A 84 -14.27 -5.76 1.63
C THR A 84 -13.76 -4.63 2.53
N ALA A 85 -12.72 -3.93 2.08
CA ALA A 85 -12.10 -2.82 2.81
C ALA A 85 -11.88 -1.62 1.89
N SER A 86 -12.19 -0.40 2.34
CA SER A 86 -11.81 0.80 1.59
C SER A 86 -10.42 1.26 2.02
N VAL A 87 -9.42 1.01 1.18
CA VAL A 87 -8.03 1.43 1.45
C VAL A 87 -7.72 2.76 0.77
N LYS A 88 -7.02 3.66 1.46
CA LYS A 88 -6.45 4.88 0.87
C LYS A 88 -4.94 4.80 0.97
N VAL A 89 -4.26 5.25 -0.09
CA VAL A 89 -2.79 5.29 -0.13
C VAL A 89 -2.35 6.70 -0.42
N ALA A 90 -1.40 7.19 0.36
CA ALA A 90 -0.69 8.45 0.12
C ALA A 90 0.80 8.17 0.22
N PHE A 91 1.63 8.85 -0.58
CA PHE A 91 3.07 8.64 -0.55
C PHE A 91 3.83 9.93 -0.87
N SER A 92 5.06 10.00 -0.36
CA SER A 92 6.06 11.00 -0.71
C SER A 92 7.30 10.26 -1.19
N LEU A 93 7.72 10.57 -2.43
CA LEU A 93 8.88 9.96 -3.09
C LEU A 93 9.99 10.99 -3.20
N ASN A 94 11.19 10.57 -2.84
CA ASN A 94 12.41 11.36 -2.86
C ASN A 94 13.34 10.80 -3.94
N TYR A 95 13.55 11.61 -4.97
CA TYR A 95 14.51 11.33 -6.03
C TYR A 95 15.87 11.86 -5.59
N LYS A 96 16.90 11.01 -5.61
CA LYS A 96 18.29 11.42 -5.48
C LYS A 96 18.90 11.45 -6.88
N PHE A 97 19.32 12.63 -7.31
CA PHE A 97 20.06 12.86 -8.56
C PHE A 97 21.55 13.01 -8.25
#